data_AF-A0A7C1SW15-F1
#
_entry.id   AF-A0A7C1SW15-F1
#
_cell.length_a   1.000
_cell.length_b   1.000
_cell.length_c   1.000
_cell.angle_alpha   90.00
_cell.angle_beta   90.00
_cell.angle_gamma   90.00
#
_symmetry.space_group_name_H-M   'P 1'
#
loop_
_entity.id
_entity.type
_entity.pdbx_description
1 polymer ?
#
loop_
_entity_poly.entity_id
_entity_poly.type
_entity_poly.pdbx_seq_one_letter_code
_entity_poly.pdbx_strand_id
1 'polypeptide(L)' 'TIYAEQVFEYPVGPNAKVSEIVAGFGPIKADTLPLVDIAANRKTASELVDKVGLNDGATQ' A
#
# COMPACT_ATOMS: atom_id res chain seq x y z
N THR A 1 17.06 -3.59 7.53
CA THR A 1 17.46 -2.32 6.87
C THR A 1 17.91 -2.57 5.45
N ILE A 2 18.87 -3.48 5.21
CA ILE A 2 19.39 -3.79 3.87
C ILE A 2 18.30 -4.01 2.82
N TYR A 3 17.26 -4.81 3.12
CA TYR A 3 16.14 -5.01 2.18
C TYR A 3 15.35 -3.74 1.88
N ALA A 4 14.76 -3.12 2.91
CA ALA A 4 13.91 -1.94 2.77
C ALA A 4 14.63 -0.74 2.12
N GLU A 5 15.94 -0.64 2.31
CA GLU A 5 16.79 0.37 1.68
C GLU A 5 16.92 0.17 0.15
N GLN A 6 16.98 -1.07 -0.32
CA GLN A 6 17.07 -1.39 -1.75
C GLN A 6 15.73 -1.24 -2.48
N VAL A 7 14.61 -1.47 -1.79
CA VAL A 7 13.25 -1.40 -2.39
C VAL A 7 12.49 -0.13 -2.03
N PHE A 8 13.11 0.78 -1.26
CA PHE A 8 12.51 2.04 -0.80
C PHE A 8 11.21 1.84 0.00
N GLU A 9 11.13 0.78 0.80
CA GLU A 9 9.99 0.49 1.69
C GLU A 9 10.21 1.02 3.11
N TYR A 10 9.11 1.08 3.88
CA TYR A 10 9.17 1.28 5.32
C TYR A 10 9.43 -0.06 6.03
N PRO A 11 10.51 -0.19 6.81
CA PRO A 11 10.80 -1.43 7.51
C PRO A 11 9.82 -1.66 8.68
N VAL A 12 9.38 -2.92 8.87
CA VAL A 12 8.47 -3.30 9.97
C VAL A 12 9.18 -3.74 11.25
N GLY A 13 10.47 -4.04 11.19
CA GLY A 13 11.24 -4.49 12.34
C GLY A 13 11.38 -3.37 13.39
N PRO A 14 11.20 -3.66 14.69
CA PRO A 14 11.07 -2.62 15.72
C PRO A 14 12.31 -1.72 15.89
N ASN A 15 13.49 -2.21 15.47
CA ASN A 15 14.76 -1.48 15.53
C ASN A 15 15.31 -1.11 14.15
N ALA A 16 14.56 -1.37 13.08
CA ALA A 16 15.01 -1.10 11.74
C ALA A 16 14.86 0.40 11.42
N LYS A 17 15.94 1.01 10.92
CA LYS A 17 15.93 2.40 10.51
C LYS A 17 15.32 2.56 9.13
N VAL A 18 14.51 3.59 8.93
CA VAL A 18 14.05 4.04 7.61
C VAL A 18 15.28 4.56 6.83
N SER A 19 15.31 4.34 5.51
CA SER A 19 16.39 4.89 4.66
C SER A 19 16.29 6.40 4.55
N GLU A 20 17.39 7.07 4.19
CA GLU A 20 17.42 8.54 4.03
C GLU A 20 16.41 9.03 2.98
N ILE A 21 16.29 8.30 1.87
CA ILE A 21 15.34 8.61 0.79
C ILE A 21 13.90 8.58 1.30
N VAL A 22 13.51 7.50 1.96
CA VAL A 22 12.13 7.32 2.45
C VAL A 22 11.83 8.31 3.58
N ALA A 23 12.81 8.60 4.45
CA ALA A 23 12.68 9.62 5.48
C ALA A 23 12.47 11.04 4.90
N GLY A 24 13.04 11.31 3.72
CA GLY A 24 12.87 12.58 2.98
C GLY A 24 11.43 12.85 2.54
N PHE A 25 10.55 11.84 2.49
CA PHE A 25 9.12 12.01 2.18
C PHE A 25 8.32 12.62 3.34
N GLY A 26 8.91 12.67 4.54
CA GLY A 26 8.24 13.08 5.76
C GLY A 26 7.58 11.91 6.51
N PRO A 27 6.92 12.19 7.64
CA PRO A 27 6.35 11.16 8.48
C PRO A 27 5.13 10.50 7.82
N ILE A 28 5.07 9.17 7.88
CA ILE A 28 3.88 8.42 7.48
C ILE A 28 2.76 8.59 8.51
N LYS A 29 1.56 8.93 8.04
CA LYS A 29 0.32 8.88 8.83
C LYS A 29 -0.48 7.67 8.37
N ALA A 30 -0.15 6.49 8.91
CA ALA A 30 -0.79 5.24 8.52
C ALA A 30 -2.26 5.19 9.02
N ASP A 31 -3.13 4.62 8.19
CA ASP A 31 -4.49 4.27 8.61
C ASP A 31 -4.43 3.15 9.67
N THR A 32 -5.32 3.21 10.66
CA THR A 32 -5.42 2.24 11.75
C THR A 32 -6.27 1.02 11.40
N LEU A 33 -6.90 0.98 10.22
CA LEU A 33 -7.72 -0.15 9.78
C LEU A 33 -6.90 -1.46 9.77
N PRO A 34 -7.36 -2.53 10.46
CA PRO A 34 -6.67 -3.82 10.44
C PRO A 34 -6.57 -4.42 9.04
N LEU A 35 -5.40 -5.00 8.72
CA LEU A 35 -5.18 -5.66 7.42
C LEU A 35 -6.16 -6.79 7.14
N VAL A 36 -6.66 -7.47 8.18
CA VAL A 36 -7.66 -8.53 8.06
C VAL A 36 -9.01 -8.00 7.57
N ASP A 37 -9.38 -6.78 7.94
CA ASP A 37 -10.61 -6.14 7.51
C ASP A 37 -10.49 -5.67 6.04
N ILE A 38 -9.30 -5.24 5.63
CA ILE A 38 -9.00 -4.97 4.21
C ILE A 38 -9.15 -6.27 3.40
N ALA A 39 -8.57 -7.38 3.88
CA ALA A 39 -8.63 -8.66 3.19
C ALA A 39 -10.08 -9.20 3.08
N ALA A 40 -10.89 -9.00 4.12
CA ALA A 40 -12.30 -9.40 4.12
C ALA A 40 -13.13 -8.72 3.01
N ASN A 41 -12.73 -7.51 2.59
CA ASN A 41 -13.41 -6.74 1.54
C ASN A 41 -12.86 -6.98 0.13
N ARG A 42 -11.84 -7.83 -0.05
CA ARG A 42 -11.16 -8.04 -1.34
C ARG A 42 -12.12 -8.43 -2.47
N LYS A 43 -13.05 -9.34 -2.20
CA LYS A 43 -14.03 -9.82 -3.21
C LYS A 43 -14.94 -8.68 -3.66
N THR A 44 -15.57 -7.99 -2.71
CA THR A 44 -16.47 -6.87 -2.98
C THR A 44 -15.77 -5.77 -3.76
N ALA A 45 -14.53 -5.43 -3.40
CA ALA A 45 -13.75 -4.44 -4.13
C ALA A 45 -13.50 -4.86 -5.59
N SER A 46 -13.18 -6.14 -5.84
CA SER A 46 -12.99 -6.66 -7.20
C SER A 46 -14.26 -6.58 -8.03
N GLU A 47 -15.41 -6.98 -7.46
CA GLU A 47 -16.70 -6.92 -8.16
C GLU A 47 -17.10 -5.49 -8.52
N LEU A 48 -16.73 -4.51 -7.69
CA LEU A 48 -16.96 -3.10 -7.98
C LEU A 48 -16.07 -2.57 -9.11
N VAL A 49 -14.79 -2.96 -9.15
CA VAL A 49 -13.87 -2.64 -10.26
C VAL A 49 -14.44 -3.10 -11.60
N ASP A 50 -14.93 -4.35 -11.64
CA ASP A 50 -15.56 -4.93 -12.84
C ASP A 50 -16.86 -4.20 -13.19
N LYS A 51 -17.70 -3.92 -12.20
CA LYS A 51 -19.00 -3.25 -12.40
C LYS A 51 -18.86 -1.87 -13.04
N VAL A 52 -17.80 -1.13 -12.74
CA VAL A 52 -17.58 0.22 -13.30
C VAL A 52 -16.70 0.21 -14.54
N GLY A 53 -16.22 -0.96 -14.99
CA GLY A 53 -15.34 -1.06 -16.15
C GLY A 53 -14.04 -0.27 -15.97
N LEU A 54 -13.46 -0.25 -14.76
CA LEU A 54 -12.34 0.65 -14.42
C LEU A 54 -11.15 0.51 -15.38
N ASN A 55 -10.93 -0.69 -15.91
CA ASN A 55 -9.82 -1.02 -16.79
C ASN A 55 -10.20 -1.11 -18.28
N ASP A 56 -11.46 -0.81 -18.64
CA ASP A 56 -11.94 -1.00 -20.02
C ASP A 56 -11.41 0.08 -20.99
N GLY A 57 -10.75 1.11 -20.46
CA GLY A 57 -10.25 2.25 -21.23
C GLY A 57 -11.38 3.16 -21.70
N ALA A 58 -11.06 4.22 -22.44
CA ALA A 58 -12.09 5.03 -23.08
C ALA A 58 -12.80 4.18 -24.14
N THR A 59 -14.04 3.78 -23.89
CA THR A 59 -14.93 3.27 -24.93
C THR A 59 -15.22 4.42 -25.88
N GLN A 60 -14.68 4.35 -27.10
CA GLN A 60 -15.09 5.22 -28.21
C GLN A 60 -16.58 5.06 -28.48
#